data_AF-A0A6M0LCG8-F1
#
_entry.id   AF-A0A6M0LCG8-F1
#
_cell.length_a   1.000
_cell.length_b   1.000
_cell.length_c   1.000
_cell.angle_alpha   90.00
_cell.angle_beta   90.00
_cell.angle_gamma   90.00
#
_symmetry.space_group_name_H-M   'P 1'
#
loop_
_entity.id
_entity.type
_entity.pdbx_description
1 polymer ?
#
loop_
_entity_poly.entity_id
_entity_poly.type
_entity_poly.pdbx_seq_one_letter_code
_entity_poly.pdbx_strand_id
1 'polypeptide(L)'
;MKRFFFWGNIINWTIMLILIGSVASIFNQQTIETYEKTLFPFFNQINETLTLKESFESVKAMAVTFAIALILTLIFLMIGNYLLSRDRYLLVAMSAFLLCGVITFIGTQGILSINALFFWMSMGFCLYRRNIQLEDVEK
;
A
#
# COMPACT_ATOMS: atom_id res chain seq x y z
N MET A 1 -13.85 13.38 -13.94
CA MET A 1 -12.69 13.17 -13.04
C MET A 1 -12.98 12.27 -11.82
N LYS A 2 -14.06 12.43 -11.04
CA LYS A 2 -14.33 11.54 -9.87
C LYS A 2 -14.29 10.04 -10.18
N ARG A 3 -14.96 9.63 -11.27
CA ARG A 3 -14.98 8.22 -11.73
C ARG A 3 -13.58 7.72 -12.10
N PHE A 4 -12.73 8.57 -12.69
CA PHE A 4 -11.36 8.20 -13.06
C PHE A 4 -10.53 7.85 -11.82
N PHE A 5 -10.53 8.71 -10.80
CA PHE A 5 -9.79 8.44 -9.55
C PHE A 5 -10.39 7.26 -8.77
N PHE A 6 -11.70 7.09 -8.76
CA PHE A 6 -12.34 5.93 -8.14
C PHE A 6 -11.90 4.61 -8.80
N TRP A 7 -11.99 4.51 -10.12
CA TRP A 7 -11.53 3.32 -10.85
C TRP A 7 -10.02 3.14 -10.78
N GLY A 8 -9.25 4.23 -10.86
CA GLY A 8 -7.79 4.21 -10.70
C GLY A 8 -7.37 3.68 -9.34
N ASN A 9 -8.04 4.09 -8.26
CA ASN A 9 -7.82 3.59 -6.91
C ASN A 9 -8.11 2.09 -6.78
N ILE A 10 -9.18 1.59 -7.42
CA ILE A 10 -9.51 0.16 -7.43
C ILE A 10 -8.44 -0.63 -8.20
N ILE A 11 -8.06 -0.17 -9.39
CA ILE A 11 -7.02 -0.82 -10.20
C ILE A 11 -5.69 -0.86 -9.43
N ASN A 12 -5.30 0.27 -8.83
CA ASN A 12 -4.09 0.37 -8.01
C ASN A 12 -4.10 -0.67 -6.88
N TRP A 13 -5.24 -0.80 -6.19
CA TRP A 13 -5.38 -1.76 -5.11
C TRP A 13 -5.39 -3.22 -5.57
N THR A 14 -6.02 -3.53 -6.70
CA THR A 14 -5.96 -4.87 -7.30
C THR A 14 -4.53 -5.26 -7.66
N ILE A 15 -3.75 -4.33 -8.21
CA ILE A 15 -2.32 -4.55 -8.49
C ILE A 15 -1.56 -4.83 -7.18
N MET A 16 -1.82 -4.05 -6.12
CA MET A 16 -1.20 -4.30 -4.82
C MET A 16 -1.56 -5.68 -4.25
N LEU A 17 -2.81 -6.12 -4.38
CA LEU A 17 -3.22 -7.46 -3.96
C LEU A 17 -2.46 -8.55 -4.71
N ILE A 18 -2.34 -8.43 -6.02
CA ILE A 18 -1.65 -9.45 -6.83
C ILE A 18 -0.18 -9.48 -6.43
N LEU A 19 0.49 -8.33 -6.35
CA LEU A 19 1.92 -8.27 -6.03
C LEU A 19 2.20 -8.70 -4.59
N ILE A 20 1.60 -8.02 -3.61
CA ILE A 20 1.87 -8.30 -2.19
C ILE A 20 1.26 -9.64 -1.78
N GLY A 21 0.04 -9.94 -2.19
CA GLY A 21 -0.64 -11.18 -1.82
C GLY A 21 0.10 -12.40 -2.33
N SER A 22 0.62 -12.37 -3.56
CA SER A 22 1.45 -13.46 -4.09
C SER A 22 2.76 -13.60 -3.31
N VAL A 23 3.48 -12.50 -3.07
CA VAL A 23 4.75 -12.51 -2.32
C VAL A 23 4.55 -13.01 -0.88
N ALA A 24 3.54 -12.49 -0.17
CA ALA A 24 3.23 -12.91 1.19
C ALA A 24 2.81 -14.39 1.25
N SER A 25 2.04 -14.88 0.26
CA SER A 25 1.66 -16.28 0.18
C SER A 25 2.87 -17.19 -0.05
N ILE A 26 3.76 -16.82 -0.97
CA ILE A 26 4.99 -17.58 -1.25
C ILE A 26 5.83 -17.68 0.03
N PHE A 27 6.13 -16.55 0.67
CA PHE A 27 6.98 -16.53 1.86
C PHE A 27 6.37 -17.25 3.07
N ASN A 28 5.06 -17.22 3.23
CA ASN A 28 4.41 -17.86 4.38
C ASN A 28 4.34 -19.39 4.22
N GLN A 29 4.13 -19.89 3.00
CA GLN A 29 4.03 -21.34 2.72
C GLN A 29 5.39 -22.01 2.55
N GLN A 30 6.47 -21.24 2.40
CA GLN A 30 7.80 -21.78 2.14
C GLN A 30 8.39 -22.48 3.37
N THR A 31 8.98 -23.66 3.16
CA THR A 31 9.79 -24.35 4.17
C THR A 31 11.20 -23.79 4.21
N ILE A 32 11.90 -24.01 5.33
CA ILE A 32 13.27 -23.53 5.49
C ILE A 32 14.24 -24.15 4.47
N GLU A 33 14.04 -25.41 4.08
CA GLU A 33 14.84 -26.09 3.06
C GLU A 33 14.64 -25.48 1.66
N THR A 34 13.41 -25.12 1.31
CA THR A 34 13.15 -24.43 0.04
C THR A 34 13.71 -23.01 0.07
N TYR A 35 13.64 -22.33 1.22
CA TYR A 35 14.24 -21.01 1.41
C TYR A 35 15.75 -21.02 1.24
N GLU A 36 16.44 -21.98 1.86
CA GLU A 36 17.89 -22.15 1.77
C GLU A 36 18.39 -22.26 0.33
N LYS A 37 17.66 -22.99 -0.52
CA LYS A 37 18.06 -23.23 -1.91
C LYS A 37 17.69 -22.11 -2.88
N THR A 38 16.71 -21.27 -2.53
CA THR A 38 16.15 -20.31 -3.49
C THR A 38 16.46 -18.86 -3.12
N LEU A 39 16.08 -18.42 -1.91
CA LEU A 39 16.10 -17.02 -1.51
C LEU A 39 17.33 -16.69 -0.66
N PHE A 40 17.76 -17.63 0.18
CA PHE A 40 18.92 -17.42 1.05
C PHE A 40 20.21 -17.03 0.30
N PRO A 41 20.56 -17.60 -0.87
CA PRO A 41 21.77 -17.19 -1.59
C PRO A 41 21.74 -15.71 -2.00
N PHE A 42 20.57 -15.19 -2.38
CA PHE A 42 20.40 -13.78 -2.73
C PHE A 42 20.50 -12.88 -1.50
N PHE A 43 19.88 -13.26 -0.38
CA PHE A 43 19.93 -12.47 0.85
C PHE A 43 21.31 -12.51 1.51
N ASN A 44 22.00 -13.64 1.48
CA ASN A 44 23.33 -13.80 2.03
C ASN A 44 24.39 -13.00 1.26
N GLN A 45 24.24 -12.87 -0.07
CA GLN A 45 25.08 -11.97 -0.87
C GLN A 45 24.92 -10.48 -0.49
N ILE A 46 23.76 -10.10 0.02
CA ILE A 46 23.46 -8.71 0.42
C ILE A 46 23.87 -8.47 1.87
N ASN A 47 23.79 -9.49 2.73
CA ASN A 47 24.09 -9.35 4.15
C ASN A 47 24.64 -10.66 4.74
N GLU A 48 25.96 -10.84 4.67
CA GLU A 48 26.69 -12.05 5.10
C GLU A 48 26.60 -12.32 6.62
N THR A 49 25.99 -11.43 7.38
CA THR A 49 25.93 -11.49 8.85
C THR A 49 24.72 -12.25 9.38
N LEU A 50 23.69 -12.49 8.56
CA LEU A 50 22.46 -13.15 8.98
C LEU A 50 22.57 -14.66 8.81
N THR A 51 22.31 -15.40 9.89
CA THR A 51 22.19 -16.87 9.78
C THR A 51 20.97 -17.27 8.95
N LEU A 52 20.97 -18.48 8.38
CA LEU A 52 19.85 -19.03 7.61
C LEU A 52 18.50 -18.86 8.33
N LYS A 53 18.49 -19.16 9.64
CA LYS A 53 17.29 -19.13 10.46
C LYS A 53 16.80 -17.70 10.70
N GLU A 54 17.70 -16.77 11.03
CA GLU A 54 17.35 -15.36 11.24
C GLU A 54 16.84 -14.70 9.95
N SER A 55 17.44 -15.03 8.81
CA SER A 55 17.01 -14.54 7.51
C SER A 55 15.63 -15.08 7.12
N PHE A 56 15.38 -16.37 7.37
CA PHE A 56 14.07 -17.00 7.15
C PHE A 56 12.97 -16.39 8.05
N GLU A 57 13.27 -16.18 9.34
CA GLU A 57 12.34 -15.54 10.29
C GLU A 57 12.05 -14.09 9.89
N SER A 58 13.07 -13.36 9.42
CA SER A 58 12.91 -11.98 8.93
C SER A 58 12.00 -11.90 7.70
N VAL A 59 12.16 -12.82 6.74
CA VAL A 59 11.30 -12.87 5.55
C VAL A 59 9.85 -13.22 5.90
N LYS A 60 9.63 -14.11 6.87
CA LYS A 60 8.28 -14.38 7.40
C LYS A 60 7.68 -13.17 8.11
N ALA A 61 8.47 -12.46 8.91
CA ALA A 61 8.02 -11.23 9.56
C ALA A 61 7.64 -10.16 8.52
N MET A 62 8.43 -10.01 7.44
CA MET A 62 8.10 -9.12 6.31
C MET A 62 6.76 -9.51 5.67
N ALA A 63 6.54 -10.79 5.38
CA ALA A 63 5.29 -11.28 4.81
C ALA A 63 4.06 -10.94 5.68
N VAL A 64 4.19 -11.03 7.01
CA VAL A 64 3.13 -10.63 7.95
C VAL A 64 2.90 -9.13 7.91
N THR A 65 3.95 -8.31 7.94
CA THR A 65 3.81 -6.84 7.85
C THR A 65 3.17 -6.39 6.53
N PHE A 66 3.48 -7.08 5.44
CA PHE A 66 2.89 -6.87 4.13
C PHE A 66 1.39 -7.16 4.11
N ALA A 67 0.97 -8.28 4.72
CA ALA A 67 -0.45 -8.63 4.84
C ALA A 67 -1.22 -7.61 5.71
N ILE A 68 -0.63 -7.17 6.82
CA ILE A 68 -1.23 -6.14 7.68
C ILE A 68 -1.38 -4.82 6.91
N ALA A 69 -0.35 -4.39 6.19
CA ALA A 69 -0.38 -3.18 5.38
C ALA A 69 -1.46 -3.24 4.29
N LEU A 70 -1.61 -4.38 3.61
CA LEU A 70 -2.69 -4.61 2.63
C LEU A 70 -4.08 -4.45 3.23
N ILE A 71 -4.33 -5.04 4.40
CA ILE A 71 -5.64 -4.99 5.05
C ILE A 71 -5.96 -3.56 5.49
N LEU A 72 -5.00 -2.89 6.15
CA LEU A 72 -5.19 -1.51 6.59
C LEU A 72 -5.43 -0.58 5.40
N THR A 73 -4.62 -0.68 4.34
CA THR A 73 -4.81 0.14 3.14
C THR A 73 -6.15 -0.11 2.48
N LEU A 74 -6.66 -1.36 2.45
CA LEU A 74 -8.01 -1.66 1.96
C LEU A 74 -9.09 -0.92 2.77
N ILE A 75 -9.01 -0.96 4.10
CA ILE A 75 -10.00 -0.31 4.97
C ILE A 75 -10.03 1.18 4.71
N PHE A 76 -8.86 1.84 4.72
CA PHE A 76 -8.76 3.27 4.45
C PHE A 76 -9.17 3.62 3.02
N LEU A 77 -8.89 2.76 2.04
CA LEU A 77 -9.30 2.95 0.65
C LEU A 77 -10.82 2.92 0.49
N MET A 78 -11.50 1.97 1.14
CA MET A 78 -12.97 1.90 1.13
C MET A 78 -13.58 3.15 1.75
N ILE A 79 -13.07 3.56 2.92
CA ILE A 79 -13.50 4.80 3.60
C ILE A 79 -13.24 6.02 2.72
N GLY A 80 -12.04 6.14 2.15
CA GLY A 80 -11.64 7.25 1.29
C GLY A 80 -12.47 7.36 0.03
N ASN A 81 -12.73 6.23 -0.65
CA ASN A 81 -13.58 6.19 -1.85
C ASN A 81 -15.05 6.51 -1.53
N TYR A 82 -15.59 6.00 -0.42
CA TYR A 82 -16.95 6.33 0.02
C TYR A 82 -17.11 7.83 0.31
N LEU A 83 -16.13 8.41 1.00
CA LEU A 83 -16.10 9.84 1.31
C LEU A 83 -15.86 10.69 0.06
N LEU A 84 -15.06 10.22 -0.90
CA LEU A 84 -14.84 10.90 -2.18
C LEU A 84 -16.14 11.05 -2.99
N SER A 85 -17.06 10.09 -2.86
CA SER A 85 -18.40 10.20 -3.44
C SER A 85 -19.26 11.27 -2.75
N ARG A 86 -18.97 11.60 -1.48
CA ARG A 86 -19.67 12.63 -0.71
C ARG A 86 -18.83 13.90 -0.61
N ASP A 87 -19.11 14.83 -1.51
CA ASP A 87 -18.43 16.12 -1.64
C ASP A 87 -18.32 16.97 -0.35
N ARG A 88 -19.14 16.67 0.67
CA ARG A 88 -19.08 17.32 1.98
C ARG A 88 -17.85 16.93 2.82
N TYR A 89 -17.23 15.77 2.57
CA TYR A 89 -16.19 15.20 3.46
C TYR A 89 -14.82 15.06 2.78
N LEU A 90 -14.48 15.93 1.83
CA LEU A 90 -13.21 15.88 1.09
C LEU A 90 -11.98 15.93 1.99
N LEU A 91 -12.03 16.67 3.10
CA LEU A 91 -10.94 16.71 4.11
C LEU A 91 -10.65 15.33 4.71
N VAL A 92 -11.69 14.59 5.06
CA VAL A 92 -11.55 13.26 5.66
C VAL A 92 -11.08 12.27 4.58
N ALA A 93 -11.60 12.38 3.36
CA ALA A 93 -11.14 11.58 2.22
C ALA A 93 -9.64 11.79 1.94
N MET A 94 -9.14 13.03 1.99
CA MET A 94 -7.71 13.32 1.87
C MET A 94 -6.88 12.60 2.93
N SER A 95 -7.30 12.69 4.20
CA SER A 95 -6.57 12.04 5.30
C SER A 95 -6.51 10.53 5.12
N ALA A 96 -7.59 9.91 4.65
CA ALA A 96 -7.63 8.48 4.35
C ALA A 96 -6.65 8.11 3.23
N PHE A 97 -6.61 8.86 2.12
CA PHE A 97 -5.67 8.59 1.03
C PHE A 97 -4.21 8.87 1.40
N LEU A 98 -3.95 9.87 2.25
CA LEU A 98 -2.62 10.12 2.79
C LEU A 98 -2.15 8.92 3.63
N LEU A 99 -3.01 8.43 4.53
CA LEU A 99 -2.73 7.25 5.35
C LEU A 99 -2.52 6.00 4.49
N CYS A 100 -3.32 5.79 3.44
CA CYS A 100 -3.10 4.70 2.49
C CYS A 100 -1.69 4.76 1.88
N GLY A 101 -1.25 5.93 1.43
CA GLY A 101 0.08 6.10 0.86
C GLY A 101 1.19 5.83 1.87
N VAL A 102 1.07 6.36 3.10
CA VAL A 102 2.06 6.14 4.17
C VAL A 102 2.14 4.67 4.60
N ILE A 103 0.99 4.03 4.83
CA ILE A 103 0.94 2.61 5.23
C ILE A 103 1.49 1.74 4.10
N THR A 104 1.19 2.06 2.85
CA THR A 104 1.77 1.35 1.69
C THR A 104 3.28 1.51 1.66
N PHE A 105 3.78 2.74 1.78
CA PHE A 105 5.20 3.03 1.64
C PHE A 105 6.02 2.40 2.77
N ILE A 106 5.60 2.59 4.02
CA ILE A 106 6.29 2.06 5.19
C ILE A 106 6.11 0.54 5.28
N GLY A 107 4.87 0.08 5.12
CA GLY A 107 4.53 -1.35 5.24
C GLY A 107 5.23 -2.20 4.19
N THR A 108 5.47 -1.68 2.99
CA THR A 108 6.17 -2.40 1.91
C THR A 108 7.66 -2.08 1.84
N GLN A 109 8.19 -1.31 2.80
CA GLN A 109 9.59 -0.86 2.84
C GLN A 109 10.03 -0.19 1.52
N GLY A 110 9.11 0.53 0.87
CA GLY A 110 9.37 1.24 -0.39
C GLY A 110 9.24 0.40 -1.68
N ILE A 111 9.04 -0.92 -1.59
CA ILE A 111 8.88 -1.80 -2.76
C ILE A 111 7.71 -1.34 -3.64
N LEU A 112 6.61 -0.87 -3.04
CA LEU A 112 5.42 -0.38 -3.75
C LEU A 112 5.27 1.14 -3.65
N SER A 113 6.39 1.84 -3.73
CA SER A 113 6.45 3.30 -3.79
C SER A 113 5.57 3.89 -4.92
N ILE A 114 5.54 3.26 -6.09
CA ILE A 114 4.69 3.68 -7.22
C ILE A 114 3.20 3.63 -6.84
N ASN A 115 2.76 2.59 -6.14
CA ASN A 115 1.37 2.48 -5.68
C ASN A 115 1.03 3.49 -4.58
N ALA A 116 1.99 3.79 -3.69
CA ALA A 116 1.84 4.85 -2.69
C ALA A 116 1.67 6.23 -3.34
N LEU A 117 2.43 6.53 -4.40
CA LEU A 117 2.29 7.76 -5.18
C LEU A 117 0.89 7.92 -5.76
N PHE A 118 0.26 6.83 -6.26
CA PHE A 118 -1.11 6.87 -6.75
C PHE A 118 -2.11 7.31 -5.68
N PHE A 119 -1.96 6.85 -4.42
CA PHE A 119 -2.80 7.32 -3.32
C PHE A 119 -2.56 8.80 -3.00
N TRP A 120 -1.31 9.27 -3.06
CA TRP A 120 -1.02 10.70 -2.87
C TRP A 120 -1.53 11.57 -4.03
N MET A 121 -1.56 11.08 -5.27
CA MET A 121 -2.23 11.76 -6.38
C MET A 121 -3.74 11.90 -6.11
N SER A 122 -4.39 10.84 -5.61
CA SER A 122 -5.80 10.88 -5.19
C SER A 122 -6.03 11.88 -4.05
N MET A 123 -5.11 11.99 -3.10
CA MET A 123 -5.13 13.03 -2.06
C MET A 123 -5.01 14.44 -2.65
N GLY A 124 -4.05 14.68 -3.55
CA GLY A 124 -3.88 15.96 -4.24
C GLY A 124 -5.11 16.38 -5.04
N PHE A 125 -5.80 15.42 -5.65
CA PHE A 125 -7.07 15.68 -6.31
C PHE A 125 -8.19 16.08 -5.34
N CYS A 126 -8.26 15.44 -4.16
CA CYS A 126 -9.23 15.83 -3.14
C CYS A 126 -8.97 17.26 -2.61
N LEU A 127 -7.70 17.64 -2.46
CA LEU A 127 -7.28 19.02 -2.14
C LEU A 127 -7.75 20.01 -3.20
N TYR A 128 -7.45 19.73 -4.47
CA TYR A 128 -7.84 20.59 -5.58
C TYR A 128 -9.35 20.83 -5.63
N ARG A 129 -10.15 19.77 -5.46
CA ARG A 129 -11.61 19.87 -5.43
C ARG A 129 -12.14 20.67 -4.25
N ARG A 130 -11.51 20.54 -3.09
CA ARG A 130 -11.87 21.31 -1.90
C ARG A 130 -11.63 22.80 -2.12
N ASN A 131 -10.50 23.17 -2.72
CA ASN A 131 -10.17 24.58 -2.97
C ASN A 131 -11.19 25.26 -3.90
N ILE A 132 -11.60 24.59 -4.98
CA ILE A 132 -12.67 25.10 -5.87
C ILE A 132 -13.98 25.30 -5.11
N GLN A 133 -14.37 24.36 -4.25
CA GLN A 133 -15.60 24.49 -3.47
C GLN A 133 -15.56 25.64 -2.46
N LEU A 134 -14.39 25.99 -1.94
CA LEU A 134 -14.24 27.14 -1.04
C LEU A 134 -14.33 28.46 -1.82
N GLU A 135 -13.72 28.54 -3.01
CA GLU A 135 -13.82 29.71 -3.89
C GLU A 135 -15.25 29.99 -4.37
N ASP A 136 -16.05 28.94 -4.60
CA ASP A 136 -17.47 29.09 -5.00
C ASP A 136 -18.39 29.54 -3.85
N VAL A 137 -17.97 29.39 -2.59
CA VAL A 137 -18.75 29.82 -1.40
C VAL A 137 -18.45 31.26 -1.00
N GLU A 138 -17.27 31.79 -1.35
CA GLU A 138 -16.89 33.19 -1.12
C GLU A 138 -17.41 34.17 -2.18
N LYS A 139 -17.97 33.69 -3.29
CA LYS A 139 -18.62 34.50 -4.33
C LYS A 139 -20.12 34.61 -4.13
#